data_AF-C1GWX0-F1
#
_entry.id   AF-C1GWX0-F1
#
_cell.length_a   1.000
_cell.length_b   1.000
_cell.length_c   1.000
_cell.angle_alpha   90.00
_cell.angle_beta   90.00
_cell.angle_gamma   90.00
#
_symmetry.space_group_name_H-M   'P 1'
#
loop_
_entity.id
_entity.type
_entity.pdbx_description
1 polymer ?
#
loop_
_entity_poly.entity_id
_entity_poly.type
_entity_poly.pdbx_seq_one_letter_code
_entity_poly.pdbx_strand_id
1 'polypeptide(L)'
;MTPWSQTSFQLAVRKKSRYNATHLAGSAIVQEYRVMIQERLEYLYLTTGLWNVLLRVLSDDPGALYYDLGQPNLDVEANIAGFCRPKTEVERRGKQLPIWETIFSLIRIQIPEDELRQNPPKLWLRF
;
A
#
# COMPACT_ATOMS: atom_id res chain seq x y z
N MET A 1 1.75 -8.42 -45.86
CA MET A 1 1.25 -7.89 -44.57
C MET A 1 0.98 -9.10 -43.68
N THR A 2 1.87 -9.43 -42.75
CA THR A 2 1.70 -10.60 -41.87
C THR A 2 0.58 -10.31 -40.86
N PRO A 3 -0.43 -11.18 -40.70
CA PRO A 3 -1.47 -10.99 -39.69
C PRO A 3 -0.84 -11.01 -38.30
N TRP A 4 -1.29 -10.13 -37.40
CA TRP A 4 -0.98 -10.27 -35.98
C TRP A 4 -1.42 -11.65 -35.52
N SER A 5 -0.48 -12.48 -35.07
CA SER A 5 -0.83 -13.77 -34.48
C SER A 5 -1.75 -13.55 -33.26
N GLN A 6 -2.68 -14.47 -33.01
CA GLN A 6 -3.53 -14.46 -31.81
C GLN A 6 -2.69 -14.22 -30.53
N THR A 7 -1.48 -14.77 -30.47
CA THR A 7 -0.51 -14.58 -29.39
C THR A 7 -0.09 -13.12 -29.19
N SER A 8 0.17 -12.38 -30.27
CA SER A 8 0.57 -10.96 -30.20
C SER A 8 -0.56 -10.09 -29.63
N PHE A 9 -1.81 -10.37 -30.03
CA PHE A 9 -2.98 -9.69 -29.50
C PHE A 9 -3.18 -9.97 -28.02
N GLN A 10 -3.13 -11.25 -27.60
CA GLN A 10 -3.26 -11.64 -26.19
C GLN A 10 -2.17 -11.03 -25.30
N LEU A 11 -0.93 -10.95 -25.80
CA LEU A 11 0.17 -10.28 -25.09
C LEU A 11 -0.10 -8.79 -24.91
N ALA A 12 -0.62 -8.10 -25.93
CA ALA A 12 -0.99 -6.68 -25.84
C ALA A 12 -2.11 -6.45 -24.81
N VAL A 13 -3.15 -7.27 -24.82
CA VAL A 13 -4.24 -7.24 -23.82
C VAL A 13 -3.70 -7.45 -22.41
N ARG A 14 -2.82 -8.44 -22.20
CA ARG A 14 -2.20 -8.72 -20.90
C ARG A 14 -1.34 -7.55 -20.41
N LYS A 15 -0.55 -6.94 -21.30
CA LYS A 15 0.27 -5.76 -20.98
C LYS A 15 -0.60 -4.57 -20.58
N LYS A 16 -1.67 -4.28 -21.34
CA LYS A 16 -2.62 -3.21 -21.04
C LYS A 16 -3.35 -3.45 -19.72
N SER A 17 -3.81 -4.67 -19.48
CA SER A 17 -4.48 -5.04 -18.22
C SER A 17 -3.57 -4.83 -17.01
N ARG A 18 -2.31 -5.29 -17.09
CA ARG A 18 -1.33 -5.06 -16.02
C ARG A 18 -1.08 -3.57 -15.78
N TYR A 19 -0.90 -2.78 -16.84
CA TYR A 19 -0.73 -1.33 -16.72
C TYR A 19 -1.93 -0.67 -16.04
N ASN A 20 -3.16 -0.99 -16.47
CA ASN A 20 -4.38 -0.45 -15.89
C ASN A 20 -4.51 -0.85 -14.41
N ALA A 21 -4.25 -2.11 -14.06
CA ALA A 21 -4.30 -2.59 -12.68
C ALA A 21 -3.28 -1.88 -11.79
N THR A 22 -2.04 -1.72 -12.25
CA THR A 22 -1.00 -0.98 -11.53
C THR A 22 -1.39 0.49 -11.33
N HIS A 23 -1.94 1.14 -12.37
CA HIS A 23 -2.37 2.53 -12.28
C HIS A 23 -3.55 2.72 -11.31
N LEU A 24 -4.54 1.82 -11.35
CA LEU A 24 -5.68 1.85 -10.45
C LEU A 24 -5.25 1.62 -8.99
N ALA A 25 -4.40 0.62 -8.74
CA ALA A 25 -3.84 0.37 -7.42
C ALA A 25 -3.06 1.58 -6.90
N GLY A 26 -2.23 2.19 -7.74
CA GLY A 26 -1.50 3.40 -7.37
C GLY A 26 -2.42 4.59 -7.07
N SER A 27 -3.52 4.73 -7.81
CA SER A 27 -4.51 5.79 -7.57
C SER A 27 -5.25 5.58 -6.24
N ALA A 28 -5.62 4.34 -5.92
CA ALA A 28 -6.27 4.00 -4.65
C ALA A 28 -5.35 4.28 -3.45
N ILE A 29 -4.09 3.86 -3.52
CA ILE A 29 -3.08 4.12 -2.47
C ILE A 29 -2.94 5.63 -2.20
N VAL A 30 -2.95 6.45 -3.25
CA VAL A 30 -2.85 7.91 -3.11
C VAL A 30 -4.07 8.53 -2.48
N GLN A 31 -5.28 8.07 -2.84
CA GLN A 31 -6.52 8.55 -2.22
C GLN A 31 -6.48 8.31 -0.71
N GLU A 32 -6.09 7.10 -0.33
CA GLU A 32 -5.91 6.70 1.05
C GLU A 32 -4.78 7.48 1.76
N TYR A 33 -3.63 7.68 1.12
CA TYR A 33 -2.56 8.50 1.69
C TYR A 33 -3.03 9.93 2.00
N ARG A 34 -3.84 10.53 1.11
CA ARG A 34 -4.42 11.84 1.37
C ARG A 34 -5.32 11.84 2.61
N VAL A 35 -6.14 10.79 2.78
CA VAL A 35 -6.94 10.59 4.00
C VAL A 35 -6.03 10.44 5.23
N MET A 36 -4.96 9.65 5.12
CA MET A 36 -4.00 9.46 6.22
C MET A 36 -3.37 10.77 6.69
N ILE A 37 -2.98 11.66 5.77
CA ILE A 37 -2.46 12.98 6.12
C ILE A 37 -3.54 13.86 6.75
N GLN A 38 -4.73 13.94 6.14
CA GLN A 38 -5.81 14.83 6.62
C GLN A 38 -6.30 14.44 8.02
N GLU A 39 -6.45 13.14 8.27
CA GLU A 39 -6.95 12.58 9.53
C GLU A 39 -5.82 12.25 10.52
N ARG A 40 -4.55 12.51 10.16
CA ARG A 40 -3.35 12.23 10.97
C ARG A 40 -3.20 10.75 11.35
N LEU A 41 -3.54 9.85 10.43
CA LEU A 41 -3.42 8.40 10.61
C LEU A 41 -2.00 7.95 10.25
N GLU A 42 -1.30 7.34 11.20
CA GLU A 42 -0.01 6.69 10.94
C GLU A 42 -0.18 5.39 10.14
N TYR A 43 -1.31 4.70 10.33
CA TYR A 43 -1.60 3.41 9.72
C TYR A 43 -2.95 3.40 9.02
N LEU A 44 -3.02 2.65 7.93
CA LEU A 44 -4.27 2.38 7.23
C LEU A 44 -4.20 1.02 6.54
N TYR A 45 -5.32 0.28 6.50
CA TYR A 45 -5.42 -0.96 5.73
C TYR A 45 -6.19 -0.74 4.43
N LEU A 46 -5.63 -1.26 3.34
CA LEU A 46 -6.31 -1.47 2.08
C LEU A 46 -6.54 -2.97 1.87
N THR A 47 -7.71 -3.34 1.33
CA THR A 47 -7.96 -4.73 0.94
C THR A 47 -8.25 -4.83 -0.55
N THR A 48 -7.64 -5.80 -1.21
CA THR A 48 -7.89 -6.13 -2.61
C THR A 48 -8.85 -7.31 -2.77
N GLY A 49 -9.46 -7.76 -1.66
CA GLY A 49 -10.24 -9.00 -1.57
C GLY A 49 -9.40 -10.28 -1.53
N LEU A 50 -8.13 -10.22 -1.98
CA LEU A 50 -7.17 -11.34 -1.94
C LEU A 50 -6.02 -11.09 -0.96
N TRP A 51 -5.55 -9.85 -0.89
CA TRP A 51 -4.44 -9.41 -0.03
C TRP A 51 -4.86 -8.20 0.78
N ASN A 52 -4.30 -8.09 1.98
CA ASN A 52 -4.33 -6.87 2.75
C ASN A 52 -3.04 -6.09 2.47
N VAL A 53 -3.12 -4.77 2.45
CA VAL A 53 -1.97 -3.89 2.31
C VAL A 53 -2.01 -2.96 3.51
N LEU A 54 -1.07 -3.13 4.44
CA LEU A 54 -0.88 -2.20 5.54
C LEU A 54 -0.04 -1.03 5.03
N LEU A 55 -0.61 0.16 5.02
CA LEU A 55 0.09 1.40 4.75
C LEU A 55 0.55 2.03 6.06
N ARG A 56 1.76 2.59 6.05
CA ARG A 56 2.32 3.35 7.17
C ARG A 56 2.99 4.64 6.70
N VAL A 57 2.61 5.76 7.31
CA VAL A 57 3.29 7.06 7.14
C VAL A 57 3.98 7.40 8.45
N LEU A 58 5.29 7.59 8.41
CA LEU A 58 6.03 7.95 9.63
C LEU A 58 5.83 9.44 9.96
N SER A 59 5.76 9.76 11.24
CA SER A 59 5.58 11.15 11.70
C SER A 59 6.78 12.05 11.39
N ASP A 60 7.99 11.49 11.31
CA ASP A 60 9.26 12.19 11.05
C ASP A 60 9.55 12.37 9.55
N ASP A 61 9.06 11.46 8.71
CA ASP A 61 9.07 11.59 7.26
C ASP A 61 7.67 11.31 6.68
N PRO A 62 6.75 12.30 6.74
CA PRO A 62 5.44 12.16 6.14
C PRO A 62 5.53 12.05 4.61
N GLY A 63 6.70 12.33 4.02
CA GLY A 63 6.95 12.22 2.61
C GLY A 63 7.22 10.81 2.11
N ALA A 64 7.35 9.83 3.00
CA ALA A 64 7.50 8.42 2.67
C ALA A 64 6.24 7.62 3.06
N LEU A 65 5.74 6.82 2.11
CA LEU A 65 4.70 5.83 2.36
C LEU A 65 5.31 4.42 2.32
N TYR A 66 5.27 3.77 3.47
CA TYR A 66 5.69 2.39 3.63
C TYR A 66 4.49 1.46 3.46
N TYR A 67 4.72 0.26 2.95
CA TYR A 67 3.67 -0.74 2.84
C TYR A 67 4.13 -2.15 3.25
N ASP A 68 3.22 -2.94 3.81
CA ASP A 68 3.35 -4.40 3.97
C ASP A 68 2.22 -5.10 3.23
N LEU A 69 2.52 -6.24 2.60
CA LEU A 69 1.54 -7.06 1.89
C LEU A 69 1.15 -8.24 2.77
N GLY A 70 0.03 -8.08 3.45
CA GLY A 70 -0.60 -9.08 4.27
C GLY A 70 -1.23 -10.16 3.42
N GLN A 71 -0.95 -11.40 3.81
CA GLN A 71 -1.45 -12.59 3.17
C GLN A 71 -2.54 -13.19 4.07
N PRO A 72 -3.77 -12.64 4.08
CA PRO A 72 -4.79 -13.02 5.06
C PRO A 72 -5.05 -14.53 5.06
N ASN A 73 -4.96 -15.18 3.91
CA ASN A 73 -5.14 -16.63 3.78
C ASN A 73 -3.97 -17.45 4.37
N LEU A 74 -2.75 -16.92 4.38
CA LEU A 74 -1.57 -17.57 4.95
C LEU A 74 -1.39 -17.26 6.44
N ASP A 75 -1.90 -16.11 6.91
CA ASP A 75 -1.94 -15.77 8.33
C ASP A 75 -2.94 -16.64 9.12
N VAL A 76 -3.98 -17.17 8.48
CA VAL A 76 -4.93 -18.14 9.08
C VAL A 76 -4.29 -19.52 9.25
N GLU A 77 -3.46 -19.98 8.31
CA GLU A 77 -2.77 -21.28 8.42
C GLU A 77 -1.69 -21.29 9.51
N ALA A 78 -1.05 -20.14 9.76
CA ALA A 78 -0.08 -20.00 10.85
C ALA A 78 -0.72 -20.03 12.26
N ASN A 79 -2.05 -19.91 12.36
CA ASN A 79 -2.79 -19.83 13.63
C ASN A 79 -3.36 -21.18 14.13
N ILE A 80 -3.22 -22.28 13.37
CA ILE A 80 -3.73 -23.60 13.78
C ILE A 80 -2.75 -24.33 14.71
N ALA A 81 -1.47 -23.94 14.74
CA ALA A 81 -0.41 -24.64 15.50
C ALA A 81 0.17 -23.88 16.72
N GLY A 82 -0.37 -22.71 17.11
CA GLY A 82 0.22 -21.97 18.23
C GLY A 82 -0.55 -20.71 18.61
N PHE A 83 -1.55 -20.86 19.48
CA PHE A 83 -2.41 -19.82 20.05
C PHE A 83 -1.69 -18.85 21.01
N CYS A 84 -0.46 -18.42 20.69
CA CYS A 84 0.35 -17.52 21.52
C CYS A 84 0.53 -16.15 20.86
N ARG A 85 -0.30 -15.21 21.31
CA ARG A 85 -0.31 -13.76 21.06
C ARG A 85 -0.79 -13.32 19.66
N PRO A 86 -1.57 -12.23 19.55
CA PRO A 86 -1.77 -11.55 18.28
C PRO A 86 -0.42 -10.94 17.87
N LYS A 87 0.37 -11.71 17.11
CA LYS A 87 1.49 -11.15 16.35
C LYS A 87 0.87 -10.32 15.25
N THR A 88 0.71 -9.03 15.51
CA THR A 88 0.38 -8.08 14.45
C THR A 88 1.41 -8.24 13.34
N GLU A 89 0.99 -8.18 12.08
CA GLU A 89 1.85 -8.28 10.90
C GLU A 89 3.11 -7.39 11.03
N VAL A 90 2.90 -6.21 11.62
CA VAL A 90 3.90 -5.22 12.05
C VAL A 90 5.03 -5.81 12.90
N GLU A 91 4.74 -6.70 13.85
CA GLU A 91 5.74 -7.30 14.76
C GLU A 91 6.57 -8.39 14.05
N ARG A 92 5.99 -9.10 13.07
CA ARG A 92 6.74 -10.14 12.32
C ARG A 92 7.76 -9.56 11.36
N ARG A 93 7.57 -8.33 10.88
CA ARG A 93 8.46 -7.69 9.89
C ARG A 93 9.13 -6.42 10.42
N GLY A 94 9.82 -6.53 11.56
CA GLY A 94 10.79 -5.53 12.05
C GLY A 94 12.02 -5.31 11.13
N LYS A 95 11.92 -5.62 9.82
CA LYS A 95 12.96 -5.46 8.81
C LYS A 95 12.40 -4.68 7.64
N GLN A 96 12.71 -3.37 7.64
CA GLN A 96 12.68 -2.43 6.50
C GLN A 96 11.55 -2.65 5.50
N LEU A 97 10.42 -1.96 5.71
CA LEU A 97 9.31 -1.94 4.76
C LEU A 97 9.76 -1.30 3.44
N PRO A 98 9.36 -1.84 2.28
CA PRO A 98 9.63 -1.22 0.99
C PRO A 98 8.95 0.16 0.89
N ILE A 99 9.65 1.10 0.26
CA ILE A 99 9.14 2.44 -0.06
C ILE A 99 8.40 2.36 -1.39
N TRP A 100 7.23 3.01 -1.48
CA TRP A 100 6.49 3.09 -2.74
C TRP A 100 6.96 4.31 -3.57
N GLU A 101 7.73 4.09 -4.65
CA GLU A 101 8.43 5.21 -5.31
C GLU A 101 7.80 5.72 -6.63
N THR A 102 7.25 4.85 -7.48
CA THR A 102 7.05 5.20 -8.92
C THR A 102 5.88 6.13 -9.20
N ILE A 103 4.70 5.90 -8.61
CA ILE A 103 3.51 6.74 -8.82
C ILE A 103 3.28 7.67 -7.62
N PHE A 104 3.79 7.29 -6.45
CA PHE A 104 3.66 8.06 -5.22
C PHE A 104 4.22 9.47 -5.38
N SER A 105 5.48 9.57 -5.80
CA SER A 105 6.21 10.83 -5.87
C SER A 105 5.53 11.81 -6.81
N LEU A 106 4.98 11.33 -7.93
CA LEU A 106 4.26 12.16 -8.90
C LEU A 106 2.98 12.75 -8.33
N ILE A 107 2.30 12.03 -7.44
CA ILE A 107 1.01 12.47 -6.91
C ILE A 107 1.15 13.15 -5.55
N ARG A 108 2.18 12.80 -4.75
CA ARG A 108 2.56 13.52 -3.51
C ARG A 108 2.80 15.01 -3.80
N ILE A 109 3.36 15.35 -4.96
CA ILE A 109 3.57 16.76 -5.36
C ILE A 109 2.27 17.57 -5.41
N GLN A 110 1.11 16.91 -5.53
CA GLN A 110 -0.21 17.59 -5.53
C GLN A 110 -0.72 17.88 -4.11
N ILE A 111 -0.11 17.31 -3.07
CA ILE A 111 -0.45 17.58 -1.67
C ILE A 111 0.47 18.72 -1.19
N PRO A 112 -0.06 19.88 -0.76
CA PRO A 112 0.76 20.99 -0.29
C PRO A 112 1.65 20.56 0.88
N GLU A 113 2.95 20.92 0.85
CA GLU A 113 3.89 20.57 1.93
C GLU A 113 3.43 21.10 3.29
N ASP A 114 2.68 22.20 3.30
CA ASP A 114 2.06 22.75 4.50
C ASP A 114 1.02 21.81 5.13
N GLU A 115 0.26 21.04 4.33
CA GLU A 115 -0.66 20.03 4.85
C GLU A 115 0.10 18.92 5.60
N LEU A 116 1.25 18.50 5.06
CA LEU A 116 2.10 17.47 5.70
C LEU A 116 2.68 17.97 7.04
N ARG A 117 3.05 19.25 7.12
CA ARG A 117 3.65 19.86 8.32
C ARG A 117 2.65 20.23 9.39
N GLN A 118 1.45 20.68 9.00
CA GLN A 118 0.40 21.02 9.95
C GLN A 118 -0.21 19.76 10.57
N ASN A 119 -0.27 18.68 9.80
CA ASN A 119 -0.88 17.41 10.18
C ASN A 119 0.10 16.23 10.24
N PRO A 120 1.14 16.23 11.12
CA PRO A 120 1.92 15.02 11.30
C PRO A 120 1.01 13.86 11.73
N PRO A 121 1.17 12.67 11.10
CA PRO A 121 0.54 11.45 11.58
C PRO A 121 0.81 11.31 13.07
N LYS A 122 -0.24 11.22 13.89
CA LYS A 122 -0.08 11.13 15.34
C LYS A 122 -0.11 9.67 15.75
N LEU A 123 0.94 9.22 16.43
CA LEU A 123 0.96 7.99 17.22
C LEU A 123 -0.12 8.07 18.33
N TRP A 124 -1.36 7.68 18.04
CA TRP A 124 -2.37 7.47 19.07
C TRP A 124 -2.61 5.97 19.29
N LEU A 125 -1.82 5.40 20.19
CA LEU A 125 -2.25 4.27 21.03
C LEU A 125 -2.04 4.66 22.49
N ARG A 126 -3.01 5.38 23.07
CA ARG A 126 -3.31 5.25 24.50
C ARG A 126 -4.59 4.40 24.59
N PHE A 127 -4.41 3.14 24.96
CA PHE A 127 -5.43 2.45 25.76
C PHE A 127 -5.35 2.99 27.20
#